data_AF-A0A7X1ZJ14-F1
#
_entry.id   AF-A0A7X1ZJ14-F1
#
_cell.length_a   1.000
_cell.length_b   1.000
_cell.length_c   1.000
_cell.angle_alpha   90.00
_cell.angle_beta   90.00
_cell.angle_gamma   90.00
#
_symmetry.space_group_name_H-M   'P 1'
#
loop_
_entity.id
_entity.type
_entity.pdbx_description
1 polymer ?
#
loop_
_entity_poly.entity_id
_entity_poly.type
_entity_poly.pdbx_seq_one_letter_code
_entity_poly.pdbx_strand_id
1 'polypeptide(L)' 'MSKKKNKNKIDETMMYYAQKKCEVCGKLIVGRSPGSYRAANSDLGNKLKAHREKCQEK' A
#
# COMPACT_ATOMS: atom_id res chain seq x y z
N MET A 1 2.66 -34.30 10.73
CA MET A 1 2.38 -33.35 9.63
C MET A 1 0.93 -33.47 9.19
N SER A 2 0.07 -32.51 9.57
CA SER A 2 -1.15 -32.18 8.83
C SER A 2 -2.02 -31.15 9.55
N LYS A 3 -2.44 -30.14 8.76
CA LYS A 3 -3.67 -29.36 8.84
C LYS A 3 -3.78 -28.32 9.97
N LYS A 4 -3.80 -27.05 9.57
CA LYS A 4 -5.07 -26.32 9.43
C LYS A 4 -4.85 -25.03 8.64
N LYS A 5 -5.47 -24.98 7.46
CA LYS A 5 -5.72 -23.77 6.68
C LYS A 5 -6.40 -22.78 7.62
N ASN A 6 -5.70 -21.71 8.02
CA ASN A 6 -6.37 -20.65 8.75
C ASN A 6 -7.26 -19.94 7.73
N LYS A 7 -8.57 -20.07 7.93
CA LYS A 7 -9.61 -19.51 7.08
C LYS A 7 -9.41 -18.00 7.09
N ASN A 8 -8.86 -17.45 6.00
CA ASN A 8 -9.01 -16.05 5.69
C ASN A 8 -10.51 -15.79 5.65
N LYS A 9 -11.01 -15.17 6.72
CA LYS A 9 -12.30 -14.51 6.75
C LYS A 9 -12.17 -13.41 5.70
N ILE A 10 -12.63 -13.70 4.49
CA ILE A 10 -12.71 -12.72 3.40
C ILE A 10 -13.88 -11.84 3.79
N ASP A 11 -13.59 -10.81 4.58
CA ASP A 11 -14.48 -9.68 4.73
C ASP A 11 -14.72 -9.13 3.32
N GLU A 12 -15.99 -9.04 2.91
CA GLU A 12 -16.48 -8.80 1.56
C GLU A 12 -16.26 -7.36 1.07
N THR A 13 -15.04 -6.86 1.20
CA THR A 13 -14.53 -5.68 0.48
C THR A 13 -13.07 -5.94 0.19
N MET A 14 -12.78 -6.45 -1.01
CA MET A 14 -11.41 -6.78 -1.42
C MET A 14 -10.60 -5.48 -1.53
N MET A 15 -9.96 -5.08 -0.43
CA MET A 15 -9.13 -3.88 -0.40
C MET A 15 -7.79 -4.23 -1.02
N TYR A 16 -7.48 -3.56 -2.12
CA TYR A 16 -6.19 -3.67 -2.79
C TYR A 16 -5.18 -2.77 -2.09
N TYR A 17 -3.99 -3.30 -1.86
CA TYR A 17 -2.88 -2.60 -1.24
C TYR A 17 -1.71 -2.54 -2.23
N ALA A 18 -1.07 -1.38 -2.31
CA ALA A 18 0.19 -1.19 -3.00
C ALA A 18 1.16 -0.50 -2.03
N GLN A 19 2.43 -0.88 -2.01
CA GLN A 19 3.40 -0.27 -1.10
C GLN A 19 4.74 -0.03 -1.78
N LYS A 20 5.41 1.05 -1.41
CA LYS A 20 6.76 1.39 -1.88
C LYS A 20 7.51 2.17 -0.82
N LYS A 21 8.80 1.86 -0.67
CA LYS A 21 9.69 2.55 0.26
C LYS A 21 10.21 3.83 -0.41
N CYS A 22 10.23 4.94 0.33
CA CYS A 22 10.94 6.14 -0.10
C CYS A 22 12.44 5.88 -0.04
N GLU A 23 13.16 6.18 -1.12
CA GLU A 23 14.61 5.96 -1.18
C GLU A 23 15.40 7.02 -0.40
N VAL A 24 14.80 8.18 -0.12
CA VAL A 24 15.46 9.28 0.61
C VAL A 24 15.45 9.04 2.11
N CYS A 25 14.28 8.83 2.71
CA CYS A 25 14.16 8.65 4.18
C CYS A 25 13.87 7.21 4.62
N GLY A 26 13.72 6.28 3.69
CA GLY A 26 13.41 4.88 4.00
C GLY A 26 11.98 4.63 4.51
N LYS A 27 11.10 5.64 4.51
CA LYS A 27 9.70 5.49 4.98
C LYS A 27 8.89 4.61 4.03
N LEU A 28 8.15 3.64 4.57
CA LEU A 28 7.22 2.83 3.78
C LEU A 28 5.92 3.61 3.54
N ILE A 29 5.60 3.84 2.27
CA ILE A 29 4.36 4.48 1.85
C ILE A 29 3.41 3.41 1.31
N VAL A 30 2.14 3.47 1.72
CA VAL A 30 1.12 2.48 1.37
C VAL A 30 -0.07 3.17 0.71
N GLY A 31 -0.36 2.76 -0.52
CA GLY A 31 -1.57 3.07 -1.24
C GLY A 31 -2.65 2.00 -1.02
N ARG A 32 -3.92 2.40 -0.97
CA ARG A 32 -5.04 1.48 -0.71
C ARG A 32 -6.23 1.87 -1.56
N SER A 33 -6.94 0.88 -2.09
CA SER A 33 -8.20 1.12 -2.80
C SER A 33 -9.11 -0.10 -2.75
N PRO A 34 -10.43 0.06 -2.50
CA PRO A 34 -11.39 -1.05 -2.58
C PRO A 34 -11.74 -1.44 -4.02
N GLY A 35 -11.36 -0.64 -5.03
CA GLY A 35 -11.76 -0.87 -6.42
C GLY A 35 -10.82 -1.77 -7.20
N SER A 36 -9.52 -1.45 -7.22
CA SER A 36 -8.52 -2.21 -7.98
C SER A 36 -7.10 -1.95 -7.50
N TYR A 37 -6.19 -2.87 -7.84
CA TYR A 37 -4.75 -2.69 -7.61
C TYR A 37 -4.19 -1.45 -8.32
N ARG A 38 -4.76 -1.12 -9.49
CA ARG A 38 -4.38 0.08 -10.27
C ARG A 38 -4.77 1.37 -9.54
N ALA A 39 -5.94 1.40 -8.91
CA ALA A 39 -6.34 2.52 -8.06
C ALA A 39 -5.49 2.63 -6.79
N ALA A 40 -5.12 1.49 -6.17
CA ALA A 40 -4.19 1.48 -5.04
C ALA A 40 -2.78 2.01 -5.42
N ASN A 41 -2.31 1.74 -6.64
CA ASN A 41 -1.06 2.31 -7.17
C ASN A 41 -1.16 3.81 -7.45
N SER A 42 -2.30 4.29 -7.93
CA SER A 42 -2.54 5.72 -8.12
C SER A 42 -2.48 6.47 -6.77
N ASP A 43 -3.17 5.94 -5.76
CA ASP A 43 -3.10 6.46 -4.38
C ASP A 43 -1.67 6.41 -3.81
N LEU A 44 -0.95 5.30 -4.02
CA LEU A 44 0.46 5.17 -3.64
C LEU A 44 1.32 6.25 -4.32
N GLY A 45 1.13 6.49 -5.61
CA GLY A 45 1.86 7.50 -6.40
C GLY A 45 1.63 8.92 -5.87
N ASN A 46 0.37 9.27 -5.59
CA ASN A 46 0.03 10.57 -4.99
C ASN A 46 0.67 10.75 -3.61
N LYS A 47 0.60 9.72 -2.76
CA LYS A 47 1.25 9.74 -1.44
C LYS A 47 2.77 9.81 -1.52
N LEU A 48 3.38 9.09 -2.46
CA LEU A 48 4.82 9.16 -2.71
C LEU A 48 5.25 10.53 -3.19
N LYS A 49 4.50 11.15 -4.12
CA LYS A 49 4.80 12.51 -4.62
C LYS A 49 4.74 13.53 -3.49
N ALA A 50 3.62 13.56 -2.76
CA ALA A 50 3.43 14.46 -1.62
C ALA A 50 4.47 14.20 -0.50
N HIS A 51 4.86 12.95 -0.30
CA HIS A 51 5.94 12.61 0.64
C HIS A 51 7.30 13.07 0.14
N ARG A 52 7.61 12.90 -1.14
CA ARG A 52 8.89 13.29 -1.76
C ARG A 52 9.10 14.80 -1.66
N GLU A 53 8.08 15.60 -1.93
CA GLU A 53 8.12 17.06 -1.76
C GLU A 53 8.52 17.43 -0.33
N LYS A 54 7.83 16.88 0.68
CA LYS A 54 8.17 17.11 2.10
C LYS A 54 9.50 16.51 2.54
N CYS A 55 9.97 15.46 1.87
CA CYS A 55 11.17 14.74 2.24
C CYS A 55 12.44 15.39 1.67
N GLN A 56 12.33 16.13 0.56
CA GLN A 56 13.44 16.86 -0.06
C GLN A 56 13.64 18.26 0.52
N GLU A 57 12.64 18.84 1.20
CA GLU A 57 12.79 20.11 1.94
C GLU A 57 13.55 19.96 3.28
N LYS A 58 14.20 18.80 3.50
CA LYS A 58 15.02 18.50 4.68
C LYS A 58 16.48 18.41 4.27
#